data_AF-A0A6C0EK19-F1
#
_entry.id   AF-A0A6C0EK19-F1
#
_cell.length_a   1.000
_cell.length_b   1.000
_cell.length_c   1.000
_cell.angle_alpha   90.00
_cell.angle_beta   90.00
_cell.angle_gamma   90.00
#
_symmetry.space_group_name_H-M   'P 1'
#
loop_
_entity.id
_entity.type
_entity.pdbx_description
1 polymer ?
#
loop_
_entity_poly.entity_id
_entity_poly.type
_entity_poly.pdbx_seq_one_letter_code
_entity_poly.pdbx_strand_id
1 'polypeptide(L)'
;MNCSKKFIMDKCNNNNDFHCQRKCNISKMEELYNKELQKYYLEYNKYLHYKYDRTADKSRKKLLAETVIRPNIIKINNNLNNILINLKKHIKNTNNLIQGQKHEIANKNNNIYRQNTKIKHQINLLKEKEDSILSKERQVDTGLDRNRYKRNSMYVIFIINIILFISVGYLLNKN
;
A
#
# COMPACT_ATOMS: atom_id res chain seq x y z
N MET A 1 30.25 5.35 -6.04
CA MET A 1 28.96 5.53 -6.76
C MET A 1 28.48 6.92 -6.45
N ASN A 2 28.53 7.84 -7.41
CA ASN A 2 28.42 9.28 -7.11
C ASN A 2 26.94 9.67 -7.00
N CYS A 3 26.41 9.78 -5.78
CA CYS A 3 25.05 10.28 -5.49
C CYS A 3 24.95 11.80 -5.69
N SER A 4 25.40 12.27 -6.85
CA SER A 4 25.21 13.66 -7.26
C SER A 4 23.73 13.93 -7.49
N LYS A 5 23.33 15.19 -7.37
CA LYS A 5 21.96 15.65 -7.66
C LYS A 5 21.46 15.15 -9.03
N LYS A 6 22.39 14.99 -9.99
CA LYS A 6 22.18 14.48 -11.34
C LYS A 6 21.83 12.98 -11.37
N PHE A 7 22.50 12.13 -10.59
CA PHE A 7 22.16 10.71 -10.47
C PHE A 7 20.75 10.51 -9.90
N ILE A 8 20.37 11.32 -8.90
CA ILE A 8 19.03 11.25 -8.30
C ILE A 8 17.97 11.63 -9.33
N MET A 9 18.21 12.65 -10.18
CA MET A 9 17.27 13.03 -11.23
C MET A 9 17.21 12.03 -12.40
N ASP A 10 18.33 11.39 -12.76
CA ASP A 10 18.40 10.48 -13.93
C ASP A 10 17.96 9.04 -13.63
N LYS A 11 18.17 8.55 -12.39
CA LYS A 11 17.97 7.14 -12.02
C LYS A 11 16.90 6.89 -10.96
N CYS A 12 16.53 7.92 -10.20
CA CYS A 12 15.41 7.84 -9.26
C CYS A 12 14.27 8.65 -9.86
N ASN A 13 13.13 8.04 -10.14
CA ASN A 13 11.98 8.77 -10.70
C ASN A 13 11.66 9.96 -9.78
N ASN A 14 11.71 11.18 -10.33
CA ASN A 14 11.47 12.43 -9.63
C ASN A 14 10.13 12.35 -8.89
N ASN A 15 10.17 11.97 -7.60
CA ASN A 15 9.56 12.71 -6.51
C ASN A 15 9.46 11.89 -5.21
N ASN A 16 9.55 10.55 -5.20
CA ASN A 16 9.25 9.81 -3.97
C ASN A 16 9.86 8.40 -3.84
N ASP A 17 10.94 8.08 -4.56
CA ASP A 17 11.57 6.77 -4.36
C ASP A 17 12.42 6.76 -3.07
N PHE A 18 11.75 6.51 -1.95
CA PHE A 18 12.35 6.33 -0.62
C PHE A 18 13.47 5.29 -0.64
N HIS A 19 13.42 4.27 -1.51
CA HIS A 19 14.50 3.30 -1.64
C HIS A 19 15.76 3.92 -2.25
N CYS A 20 15.59 4.79 -3.23
CA CYS A 20 16.70 5.50 -3.88
C CYS A 20 17.36 6.52 -2.93
N GLN A 21 16.55 7.31 -2.21
CA GLN A 21 17.05 8.23 -1.18
C GLN A 21 17.77 7.50 -0.05
N ARG A 22 17.23 6.38 0.42
CA ARG A 22 17.86 5.54 1.45
C ARG A 22 19.21 5.02 0.99
N LYS A 23 19.31 4.46 -0.23
CA LYS A 23 20.59 3.96 -0.79
C LYS A 23 21.62 5.09 -0.89
N CYS A 24 21.22 6.27 -1.34
CA CYS A 24 22.15 7.40 -1.43
C CYS A 24 22.61 7.93 -0.06
N ASN A 25 21.70 8.00 0.92
CA ASN A 25 22.08 8.41 2.28
C ASN A 25 23.07 7.42 2.92
N ILE A 26 22.85 6.11 2.73
CA ILE A 26 23.78 5.07 3.19
C ILE A 26 25.14 5.23 2.50
N SER A 27 25.16 5.32 1.17
CA SER A 27 26.41 5.47 0.41
C SER A 27 27.19 6.73 0.79
N LYS A 28 26.52 7.85 1.04
CA LYS A 28 27.16 9.10 1.46
C LYS A 28 27.79 8.97 2.85
N MET A 29 27.11 8.31 3.78
CA MET A 29 27.65 8.09 5.12
C MET A 29 28.82 7.11 5.12
N GLU A 30 28.75 6.06 4.29
CA GLU A 30 29.84 5.11 4.07
C GLU A 30 31.07 5.82 3.48
N GLU A 31 30.88 6.71 2.50
CA GLU A 31 31.97 7.51 1.93
C GLU A 31 32.62 8.42 2.97
N LEU A 32 31.82 9.12 3.79
CA LEU A 32 32.32 9.96 4.88
C LEU A 32 33.12 9.15 5.92
N TYR A 33 32.61 7.97 6.28
CA TYR A 33 33.29 7.07 7.21
C TYR A 33 34.63 6.59 6.63
N ASN A 34 34.64 6.10 5.40
CA ASN A 34 35.85 5.61 4.74
C ASN A 34 36.91 6.71 4.57
N LYS A 35 36.47 7.94 4.27
CA LYS A 35 37.36 9.11 4.18
C LYS A 35 38.03 9.43 5.52
N GLU A 36 37.27 9.45 6.62
CA GLU A 36 37.85 9.68 7.95
C GLU A 36 38.69 8.49 8.43
N LEU A 37 38.32 7.27 8.05
CA LEU A 37 39.09 6.06 8.38
C LEU A 37 40.45 6.09 7.70
N GLN A 38 40.51 6.51 6.43
CA GLN A 38 41.77 6.69 5.73
C GLN A 38 42.65 7.75 6.39
N LYS A 39 42.07 8.87 6.84
CA LYS A 39 42.81 9.89 7.61
C LYS A 39 43.35 9.33 8.93
N TYR A 40 42.55 8.52 9.63
CA TYR A 40 42.98 7.85 10.84
C TYR A 40 44.21 6.98 10.58
N TYR A 41 44.17 6.12 9.57
CA TYR A 41 45.31 5.26 9.25
C TYR A 41 46.56 6.04 8.86
N LEU A 42 46.43 7.10 8.07
CA LEU A 42 47.55 7.96 7.70
C LEU A 42 48.20 8.62 8.92
N GLU A 43 47.40 9.23 9.81
CA GLU A 43 47.94 9.87 11.01
C GLU A 43 48.45 8.86 12.05
N TYR A 44 47.82 7.69 12.15
CA TYR A 44 48.30 6.63 13.02
C TYR A 44 49.66 6.08 12.56
N ASN A 45 49.85 5.87 11.26
CA ASN A 45 51.15 5.49 10.71
C ASN A 45 52.21 6.57 10.93
N LYS A 46 51.84 7.85 10.81
CA LYS A 46 52.73 8.97 11.13
C LYS A 46 53.13 8.95 12.61
N TYR A 47 52.19 8.68 13.51
CA TYR A 47 52.47 8.51 14.93
C TYR A 47 53.45 7.38 15.19
N LEU A 48 53.23 6.20 14.62
CA LEU A 48 54.15 5.06 14.75
C LEU A 48 55.54 5.42 14.24
N HIS A 49 55.63 6.06 13.08
CA HIS A 49 56.91 6.47 12.49
C HIS A 49 57.67 7.43 13.41
N TYR A 50 57.01 8.44 13.98
CA TYR A 50 57.65 9.43 14.84
C TYR A 50 57.95 8.91 16.26
N LYS A 51 57.07 8.07 16.82
CA LYS A 51 57.20 7.53 18.17
C LYS A 51 58.36 6.53 18.30
N TYR A 52 58.58 5.73 17.26
CA TYR A 52 59.57 4.67 17.23
C TYR A 52 60.78 4.98 16.34
N ASP A 53 60.95 6.25 15.96
CA ASP A 53 62.08 6.72 15.18
C ASP A 53 63.41 6.46 15.93
N ARG A 54 64.42 5.98 15.19
CA ARG A 54 65.75 5.61 15.72
C ARG A 54 66.87 6.57 15.30
N THR A 55 66.55 7.68 14.64
CA THR A 55 67.53 8.68 14.20
C THR A 55 68.04 9.53 15.38
N ALA A 56 69.07 10.35 15.14
CA ALA A 56 69.64 11.25 16.16
C ALA A 56 68.58 12.16 16.82
N ASP A 57 67.52 12.50 16.08
CA ASP A 57 66.41 13.37 16.51
C ASP A 57 65.29 12.67 17.30
N LYS A 58 65.49 11.41 17.74
CA LYS A 58 64.45 10.56 18.36
C LYS A 58 63.65 11.25 19.47
N SER A 59 64.30 12.02 20.36
CA SER A 59 63.65 12.66 21.50
C SER A 59 62.65 13.74 21.05
N ARG A 60 63.03 14.56 20.06
CA ARG A 60 62.18 15.60 19.48
C ARG A 60 60.99 15.00 18.73
N LYS A 61 61.25 13.97 17.91
CA LYS A 61 60.22 13.27 17.13
C LYS A 61 59.21 12.56 18.04
N LYS A 62 59.67 11.91 19.10
CA LYS A 62 58.82 11.26 20.11
C LYS A 62 57.94 12.26 20.85
N LEU A 63 58.49 13.42 21.23
CA LEU A 63 57.71 14.50 21.85
C LEU A 63 56.58 14.94 20.92
N LEU A 64 56.88 15.23 19.65
CA LEU A 64 55.89 15.63 18.65
C LEU A 64 54.82 14.54 18.41
N ALA A 65 55.20 13.27 18.44
CA ALA A 65 54.25 12.16 18.35
C ALA A 65 53.24 12.17 19.50
N GLU A 66 53.69 12.36 20.74
CA GLU A 66 52.81 12.33 21.92
C GLU A 66 51.99 13.62 22.11
N THR A 67 52.55 14.80 21.80
CA THR A 67 51.89 16.09 22.08
C THR A 67 51.05 16.63 20.92
N VAL A 68 51.35 16.23 19.68
CA VAL A 68 50.66 16.75 18.48
C VAL A 68 49.92 15.63 17.75
N ILE A 69 50.61 14.56 17.38
CA ILE A 69 50.02 13.53 16.51
C ILE A 69 48.99 12.68 17.26
N ARG A 70 49.30 12.24 18.49
CA ARG A 70 48.38 11.42 19.30
C ARG A 70 47.05 12.13 19.60
N PRO A 71 47.01 13.41 20.03
CA PRO A 71 45.75 14.14 20.17
C PRO A 71 44.96 14.23 18.87
N ASN A 72 45.62 14.39 17.72
CA ASN A 72 44.95 14.40 16.42
C ASN A 72 44.31 13.05 16.09
N ILE A 73 44.99 11.93 16.36
CA ILE A 73 44.43 10.58 16.21
C ILE A 73 43.18 10.40 17.08
N ILE A 74 43.22 10.86 18.33
CA ILE A 74 42.06 10.80 19.24
C ILE A 74 40.89 11.62 18.67
N LYS A 75 41.17 12.82 18.15
CA LYS A 75 40.14 13.66 17.52
C LYS A 75 39.50 12.98 16.30
N ILE A 76 40.31 12.37 15.43
CA ILE A 76 39.81 11.63 14.26
C ILE A 76 38.98 10.41 14.70
N ASN A 77 39.44 9.68 15.71
CA ASN A 77 38.70 8.53 16.26
C ASN A 77 37.34 8.95 16.85
N ASN A 78 37.29 10.08 17.56
CA ASN A 78 36.02 10.62 18.07
C ASN A 78 35.08 11.02 16.93
N ASN A 79 35.61 11.58 15.83
CA ASN A 79 34.81 11.87 14.64
C ASN A 79 34.24 10.60 13.99
N LEU A 80 35.04 9.53 13.88
CA LEU A 80 34.58 8.23 13.40
C LEU A 80 33.43 7.68 14.26
N ASN A 81 33.57 7.74 15.58
CA ASN A 81 32.52 7.34 16.51
C ASN A 81 31.24 8.18 16.35
N ASN A 82 31.37 9.49 16.17
CA ASN A 82 30.23 10.37 15.93
C ASN A 82 29.50 10.04 14.61
N ILE A 83 30.25 9.75 13.54
CA ILE A 83 29.68 9.29 12.26
C ILE A 83 28.89 7.99 12.47
N LEU A 84 29.45 7.02 13.20
CA LEU A 84 28.79 5.76 13.50
C LEU A 84 27.52 5.93 14.36
N ILE A 85 27.56 6.79 15.38
CA ILE A 85 26.41 7.10 16.23
C ILE A 85 25.29 7.73 15.39
N ASN A 86 25.63 8.69 14.53
CA ASN A 86 24.66 9.32 13.63
C ASN A 86 24.06 8.32 12.65
N LEU A 87 24.88 7.43 12.07
CA LEU A 87 24.40 6.36 11.20
C LEU A 87 23.38 5.47 11.92
N LYS A 88 23.70 5.01 13.15
CA LYS A 88 22.79 4.20 13.97
C LYS A 88 21.49 4.93 14.28
N LYS A 89 21.56 6.22 14.62
CA LYS A 89 20.39 7.06 14.89
C LYS A 89 19.49 7.17 13.65
N HIS A 90 20.06 7.42 12.47
CA HIS A 90 19.30 7.47 11.23
C HIS A 90 18.65 6.13 10.89
N ILE A 91 19.36 5.02 11.04
CA ILE A 91 18.80 3.66 10.83
C ILE A 91 17.62 3.41 11.77
N LYS A 92 17.75 3.74 13.07
CA LYS A 92 16.68 3.58 14.06
C LYS A 92 15.45 4.41 13.69
N ASN A 93 15.65 5.68 13.31
CA ASN A 93 14.55 6.56 12.89
C ASN A 93 13.85 6.02 11.64
N THR A 94 14.59 5.58 10.62
CA THR A 94 14.02 4.99 9.41
C THR A 94 13.22 3.71 9.73
N ASN A 95 13.74 2.85 10.61
CA ASN A 95 13.03 1.63 11.01
C ASN A 95 11.71 1.96 11.73
N ASN A 96 11.70 2.96 12.60
CA ASN A 96 10.47 3.41 13.27
C ASN A 96 9.43 3.94 12.28
N LEU A 97 9.85 4.72 11.28
CA LEU A 97 8.96 5.20 10.22
C LEU A 97 8.36 4.03 9.41
N ILE A 98 9.18 3.04 9.05
CA ILE A 98 8.71 1.84 8.34
C ILE A 98 7.67 1.08 9.16
N GLN A 99 7.89 0.91 10.47
CA GLN A 99 6.92 0.24 11.34
C GLN A 99 5.61 1.03 11.44
N GLY A 100 5.68 2.36 11.53
CA GLY A 100 4.50 3.22 11.50
C GLY A 100 3.69 3.06 10.21
N GLN A 101 4.37 3.10 9.06
CA GLN A 101 3.74 2.88 7.75
C GLN A 101 3.14 1.49 7.61
N LYS A 102 3.81 0.45 8.12
CA LYS A 102 3.30 -0.92 8.13
C LYS A 102 1.98 -1.02 8.91
N HIS A 103 1.90 -0.36 10.07
CA HIS A 103 0.69 -0.32 10.87
C HIS A 103 -0.44 0.42 10.16
N GLU A 104 -0.16 1.56 9.53
CA GLU A 104 -1.15 2.33 8.77
C GLU A 104 -1.72 1.52 7.58
N ILE A 105 -0.85 0.83 6.84
CA ILE A 105 -1.26 -0.07 5.74
C ILE A 105 -2.16 -1.19 6.26
N ALA A 106 -1.81 -1.81 7.39
CA ALA A 106 -2.63 -2.85 8.00
C ALA A 106 -4.03 -2.33 8.38
N ASN A 107 -4.12 -1.13 8.95
CA ASN A 107 -5.39 -0.51 9.29
C ASN A 107 -6.24 -0.20 8.05
N LYS A 108 -5.62 0.34 6.99
CA LYS A 108 -6.30 0.58 5.70
C LYS A 108 -6.79 -0.72 5.07
N ASN A 109 -5.98 -1.77 5.07
CA ASN A 109 -6.37 -3.09 4.56
C ASN A 109 -7.56 -3.68 5.33
N ASN A 110 -7.55 -3.58 6.67
CA ASN A 110 -8.68 -4.01 7.49
C ASN A 110 -9.96 -3.21 7.19
N ASN A 111 -9.83 -1.90 6.94
CA ASN A 111 -10.97 -1.07 6.55
C ASN A 111 -11.52 -1.49 5.17
N ILE A 112 -10.65 -1.70 4.18
CA ILE A 112 -11.02 -2.21 2.85
C ILE A 112 -11.75 -3.55 2.98
N TYR A 113 -11.21 -4.47 3.78
CA TYR A 113 -11.85 -5.76 4.02
C TYR A 113 -13.27 -5.59 4.59
N ARG A 114 -13.45 -4.74 5.61
CA ARG A 114 -14.77 -4.44 6.20
C ARG A 114 -15.73 -3.78 5.22
N GLN A 115 -15.23 -2.94 4.31
CA GLN A 115 -16.06 -2.34 3.27
C GLN A 115 -16.48 -3.39 2.23
N ASN A 116 -15.56 -4.27 1.82
CA ASN A 116 -15.86 -5.35 0.88
C ASN A 116 -16.88 -6.34 1.44
N THR A 117 -16.83 -6.66 2.74
CA THR A 117 -17.85 -7.52 3.36
C THR A 117 -19.23 -6.85 3.37
N LYS A 118 -19.30 -5.54 3.64
CA LYS A 118 -20.55 -4.76 3.54
C LYS A 118 -21.10 -4.74 2.12
N ILE A 119 -20.26 -4.49 1.11
CA ILE A 119 -20.64 -4.51 -0.30
C ILE A 119 -21.19 -5.89 -0.68
N LYS A 120 -20.51 -6.97 -0.28
CA LYS A 120 -20.98 -8.34 -0.54
C LYS A 120 -22.35 -8.60 0.08
N HIS A 121 -22.58 -8.13 1.31
CA HIS A 121 -23.88 -8.23 1.95
C HIS A 121 -24.96 -7.44 1.20
N GLN A 122 -24.66 -6.22 0.77
CA GLN A 122 -25.58 -5.40 -0.03
C GLN A 122 -25.92 -6.05 -1.38
N ILE A 123 -24.95 -6.68 -2.04
CA ILE A 123 -25.17 -7.44 -3.28
C ILE A 123 -26.15 -8.59 -3.04
N ASN A 124 -26.01 -9.32 -1.92
CA ASN A 124 -26.94 -10.40 -1.60
C ASN A 124 -28.36 -9.88 -1.33
N LEU A 125 -28.50 -8.79 -0.57
CA LEU A 125 -29.81 -8.17 -0.33
C LEU A 125 -30.46 -7.67 -1.62
N LEU A 126 -29.68 -7.13 -2.57
CA LEU A 126 -30.18 -6.71 -3.87
C LEU A 126 -30.72 -7.91 -4.66
N LYS A 127 -30.01 -9.04 -4.67
CA LYS A 127 -30.48 -10.27 -5.32
C LYS A 127 -31.78 -10.79 -4.70
N GLU A 128 -31.86 -10.83 -3.37
CA GLU A 128 -33.09 -11.23 -2.67
C GLU A 128 -34.29 -10.30 -3.02
N LYS A 129 -34.03 -9.00 -3.17
CA LYS A 129 -35.05 -8.03 -3.59
C LYS A 129 -35.45 -8.21 -5.05
N GLU A 130 -34.50 -8.46 -5.93
CA GLU A 130 -34.73 -8.76 -7.35
C GLU A 130 -35.62 -10.00 -7.50
N ASP A 131 -35.29 -11.10 -6.83
CA ASP A 131 -36.08 -12.33 -6.83
C ASP A 131 -37.51 -12.09 -6.30
N SER A 132 -37.64 -11.28 -5.25
CA SER A 132 -38.95 -10.90 -4.69
C SER A 132 -39.79 -10.08 -5.67
N ILE A 133 -39.17 -9.13 -6.39
CA ILE A 133 -39.84 -8.30 -7.39
C ILE A 133 -40.31 -9.18 -8.55
N LEU A 134 -39.43 -10.02 -9.10
CA LEU A 134 -39.76 -10.95 -10.18
C LEU A 134 -40.90 -11.90 -9.80
N SER A 135 -40.92 -12.39 -8.55
CA SER A 135 -42.00 -13.22 -8.04
C SER A 135 -43.33 -12.45 -7.98
N LYS A 136 -43.32 -11.20 -7.49
CA LYS A 136 -44.52 -10.35 -7.43
C LYS A 136 -45.03 -9.98 -8.82
N GLU A 137 -44.14 -9.68 -9.76
CA GLU A 137 -44.48 -9.39 -11.15
C GLU A 137 -45.22 -10.59 -11.78
N ARG A 138 -44.68 -11.81 -11.62
CA ARG A 138 -45.35 -13.04 -12.07
C ARG A 138 -46.71 -13.26 -11.40
N GLN A 139 -46.87 -12.92 -10.12
CA GLN A 139 -48.16 -13.02 -9.44
C GLN A 139 -49.18 -12.05 -10.00
N VAL A 140 -48.77 -10.81 -10.30
CA VAL A 140 -49.61 -9.80 -10.94
C VAL A 140 -50.03 -10.27 -12.33
N ASP A 141 -49.09 -10.74 -13.15
CA ASP A 141 -49.39 -11.25 -14.49
C ASP A 141 -50.35 -12.45 -14.46
N THR A 142 -50.10 -13.42 -13.58
CA THR A 142 -51.00 -14.56 -13.37
C THR A 142 -52.39 -14.11 -12.92
N GLY A 143 -52.46 -13.07 -12.07
CA GLY A 143 -53.71 -12.47 -11.64
C GLY A 143 -54.48 -11.81 -12.78
N LEU A 144 -53.78 -11.06 -13.64
CA LEU A 144 -54.34 -10.42 -14.83
C LEU A 144 -54.86 -11.48 -15.82
N ASP A 145 -54.09 -12.53 -16.09
CA ASP A 145 -54.47 -13.62 -16.98
C ASP A 145 -55.67 -14.40 -16.44
N ARG A 146 -55.69 -14.72 -15.15
CA ARG A 146 -56.83 -15.38 -14.50
C ARG A 146 -58.08 -14.51 -14.58
N ASN A 147 -57.96 -13.18 -14.45
CA ASN A 147 -59.10 -12.28 -14.57
C ASN A 147 -59.60 -12.17 -16.01
N ARG A 148 -58.68 -12.07 -16.99
CA ARG A 148 -59.03 -12.13 -18.43
C ARG A 148 -59.74 -13.44 -18.77
N TYR A 149 -59.24 -14.57 -18.28
CA TYR A 149 -59.86 -15.88 -18.49
C TYR A 149 -61.27 -15.95 -17.90
N LYS A 150 -61.48 -15.51 -16.66
CA LYS A 150 -62.81 -15.44 -16.04
C LYS A 150 -63.79 -14.61 -16.88
N ARG A 151 -63.36 -13.44 -17.32
CA ARG A 151 -64.18 -12.54 -18.14
C ARG A 151 -64.53 -13.18 -19.49
N ASN A 152 -63.56 -13.78 -20.18
CA ASN A 152 -63.79 -14.44 -21.46
C ASN A 152 -64.69 -15.67 -21.33
N SER A 153 -64.51 -16.48 -20.28
CA SER A 153 -65.38 -17.63 -19.98
C SER A 153 -66.82 -17.19 -19.72
N MET A 154 -67.02 -16.10 -18.97
CA MET A 154 -68.35 -15.52 -18.76
C MET A 154 -69.01 -15.11 -20.08
N TYR A 155 -68.27 -14.45 -20.98
CA TYR A 155 -68.78 -14.10 -22.30
C TYR A 155 -69.16 -15.33 -23.13
N VAL A 156 -68.35 -16.39 -23.11
CA VAL A 156 -68.67 -17.66 -23.81
C VAL A 156 -69.97 -18.27 -23.28
N ILE A 157 -70.16 -18.33 -21.96
CA ILE A 157 -71.39 -18.85 -21.34
C ILE A 157 -72.61 -18.02 -21.73
N PHE A 158 -72.49 -16.69 -21.75
CA PHE A 158 -73.58 -15.81 -22.21
C PHE A 158 -73.95 -16.07 -23.67
N ILE A 159 -72.96 -16.20 -24.56
CA ILE A 159 -73.18 -16.48 -25.98
C ILE A 159 -73.87 -17.83 -26.17
N ILE A 160 -73.42 -18.88 -25.49
CA ILE A 160 -74.04 -20.22 -25.56
C ILE A 160 -75.49 -20.18 -25.10
N ASN A 161 -75.78 -19.48 -24.00
CA ASN A 161 -77.15 -19.33 -23.52
C ASN A 161 -78.05 -18.61 -24.54
N ILE A 162 -77.56 -17.52 -25.17
CA ILE A 162 -78.32 -16.82 -26.22
C ILE A 162 -78.61 -17.75 -27.40
N ILE A 163 -77.62 -18.53 -27.86
CA ILE A 163 -77.80 -19.51 -28.94
C ILE A 163 -78.84 -20.56 -28.56
N LEU A 164 -78.82 -21.08 -27.32
CA LEU A 164 -79.81 -22.03 -26.81
C LEU A 164 -81.22 -21.44 -26.76
N PHE A 165 -81.37 -20.19 -26.31
CA PHE A 165 -82.66 -19.51 -26.31
C PHE A 165 -83.22 -19.34 -27.73
N ILE A 166 -82.37 -18.97 -28.70
CA ILE A 166 -82.77 -18.83 -30.11
C ILE A 166 -83.17 -20.19 -30.69
N SER A 167 -82.41 -21.26 -30.42
CA SER A 167 -82.70 -22.59 -30.97
C SER A 167 -83.98 -23.20 -30.37
N VAL A 168 -84.21 -23.05 -29.06
CA VAL A 168 -85.47 -23.46 -28.41
C VAL A 168 -86.64 -22.63 -28.91
N GLY A 169 -86.49 -21.31 -29.04
CA GLY A 169 -87.53 -20.44 -29.60
C GLY A 169 -87.88 -20.81 -31.05
N TYR A 170 -86.88 -21.11 -31.88
CA TYR A 170 -87.10 -21.59 -33.24
C TYR A 170 -87.80 -22.96 -33.28
N LEU A 171 -87.45 -23.90 -32.40
CA LEU A 171 -88.12 -25.19 -32.29
C LEU A 171 -89.58 -25.05 -31.85
N LEU A 172 -89.87 -24.17 -30.88
CA LEU A 172 -91.23 -23.93 -30.38
C LEU A 172 -92.12 -23.22 -31.41
N ASN A 173 -91.58 -22.33 -32.24
CA ASN A 173 -92.34 -21.63 -33.29
C ASN A 173 -92.54 -22.46 -34.57
N LYS A 174 -91.88 -23.61 -34.68
CA LYS A 174 -91.95 -24.51 -35.85
C LYS A 174 -92.93 -25.68 -35.64
N ASN A 175 -93.42 -25.86 -34.42
CA ASN A 175 -94.57 -26.71 -34.07
C ASN A 175 -95.85 -25.87 -34.04
#